data_AF-A0AAD4DZ40-F1
#
_entry.id   AF-A0AAD4DZ40-F1
#
_cell.length_a   1.000
_cell.length_b   1.000
_cell.length_c   1.000
_cell.angle_alpha   90.00
_cell.angle_beta   90.00
_cell.angle_gamma   90.00
#
_symmetry.space_group_name_H-M   'P 1'
#
loop_
_entity.id
_entity.type
_entity.pdbx_description
1 polymer ?
#
loop_
_entity_poly.entity_id
_entity_poly.type
_entity_poly.pdbx_seq_one_letter_code
_entity_poly.pdbx_strand_id
1 'polypeptide(L)'
;MSMPESNCAGNLPAPTTVVSLCVSTSPQARAKRKIAALVEEVENLKQEKAIKQRKTTYYVSQGRALRRMVVLYCPLEDLVAENDRRCKDSDGDHTIEQNCLQRGYIELSKTLPWFHEKLASLDFEESEDMLKQLKRGADSARGDDTGTLKELVASWVNIECRPPSFLRADDKHHRGFVNDACGKLLCPAEWCWEDPVVRAGIRDRTTAFIVSENSWPMFMYENYEADAKNLERGLFKSKLLVMGFKAIFTSPSSANEVDGDGDGIDIIENHRRARRRSDHAKVKTCVASIIGMRKVTPRAIAYAACQIRFALSNITSWRTVDGDFDYQLFWNNIVDFFEDPPGPAALARVNKLLEWWTRKVFGRNHRQDLTPDVILHISVNSLASQRQQMEDAAFDSN
;
A
#
# COMPACT_ATOMS: atom_id res chain seq x y z
N MET A 1 -78.06 8.77 79.35
CA MET A 1 -77.64 10.17 79.45
C MET A 1 -76.39 10.29 78.57
N SER A 2 -76.45 11.18 77.57
CA SER A 2 -75.41 11.59 76.60
C SER A 2 -75.04 10.63 75.45
N MET A 3 -75.57 10.97 74.27
CA MET A 3 -75.01 10.82 72.90
C MET A 3 -73.72 11.70 72.75
N PRO A 4 -72.92 11.76 71.63
CA PRO A 4 -73.27 11.40 70.22
C PRO A 4 -72.12 10.91 69.27
N GLU A 5 -72.53 10.58 68.02
CA GLU A 5 -71.90 10.89 66.70
C GLU A 5 -70.50 10.34 66.33
N SER A 6 -70.12 10.04 65.08
CA SER A 6 -70.73 9.92 63.75
C SER A 6 -69.66 9.30 62.83
N ASN A 7 -70.00 8.63 61.73
CA ASN A 7 -69.52 9.06 60.40
C ASN A 7 -70.26 8.37 59.25
N CYS A 8 -70.58 9.17 58.25
CA CYS A 8 -71.25 8.82 56.99
C CYS A 8 -70.23 8.58 55.86
N ALA A 9 -70.75 7.96 54.79
CA ALA A 9 -70.28 7.97 53.39
C ALA A 9 -69.04 7.10 53.05
N GLY A 10 -69.01 6.34 51.94
CA GLY A 10 -69.97 6.22 50.84
C GLY A 10 -69.59 5.04 49.94
N ASN A 11 -70.60 4.48 49.28
CA ASN A 11 -70.46 3.52 48.18
C ASN A 11 -70.17 4.28 46.88
N LEU A 12 -69.09 3.93 46.17
CA LEU A 12 -68.82 4.21 44.75
C LEU A 12 -67.87 3.10 44.21
N PRO A 13 -67.85 2.86 42.89
CA PRO A 13 -68.15 1.56 42.28
C PRO A 13 -66.92 0.66 42.11
N ALA A 14 -67.18 -0.64 41.97
CA ALA A 14 -66.19 -1.67 41.71
C ALA A 14 -65.25 -1.29 40.54
N PRO A 15 -63.93 -1.47 40.67
CA PRO A 15 -63.06 -1.42 39.51
C PRO A 15 -63.43 -2.60 38.62
N THR A 16 -63.85 -2.30 37.40
CA THR A 16 -64.04 -3.26 36.32
C THR A 16 -62.76 -4.08 36.20
N THR A 17 -62.82 -5.33 36.63
CA THR A 17 -61.77 -6.31 36.41
C THR A 17 -61.57 -6.41 34.91
N VAL A 18 -60.52 -5.78 34.38
CA VAL A 18 -60.02 -6.13 33.06
C VAL A 18 -59.52 -7.56 33.21
N VAL A 19 -60.39 -8.52 32.89
CA VAL A 19 -60.04 -9.93 32.82
C VAL A 19 -58.99 -10.02 31.74
N SER A 20 -57.72 -10.03 32.14
CA SER A 20 -56.63 -10.44 31.29
C SER A 20 -56.91 -11.88 30.91
N LEU A 21 -57.41 -12.09 29.69
CA LEU A 21 -57.58 -13.38 29.04
C LEU A 21 -56.20 -14.01 28.83
N CYS A 22 -55.59 -14.48 29.91
CA CYS A 22 -54.34 -15.22 29.87
C CYS A 22 -54.68 -16.70 30.01
N VAL A 23 -54.54 -17.43 28.91
CA VAL A 23 -54.62 -18.89 28.89
C VAL A 23 -53.50 -19.46 29.76
N SER A 24 -53.84 -20.30 30.73
CA SER A 24 -52.85 -20.88 31.64
C SER A 24 -51.84 -21.71 30.83
N THR A 25 -50.58 -21.31 30.86
CA THR A 25 -49.51 -22.01 30.14
C THR A 25 -48.56 -22.62 31.16
N SER A 26 -48.30 -23.91 31.00
CA SER A 26 -47.50 -24.67 31.98
C SER A 26 -46.12 -24.00 32.18
N PRO A 27 -45.55 -24.05 33.39
CA PRO A 27 -44.23 -23.49 33.66
C PRO A 27 -43.15 -24.00 32.69
N GLN A 28 -43.24 -25.27 32.27
CA GLN A 28 -42.37 -25.87 31.26
C GLN A 28 -42.55 -25.24 29.87
N ALA A 29 -43.78 -24.95 29.44
CA ALA A 29 -44.03 -24.30 28.15
C ALA A 29 -43.52 -22.85 28.12
N ARG A 30 -43.59 -22.14 29.26
CA ARG A 30 -43.00 -20.80 29.43
C ARG A 30 -41.47 -20.83 29.44
N ALA A 31 -40.88 -21.80 30.15
CA ALA A 31 -39.43 -22.00 30.17
C ALA A 31 -38.88 -22.34 28.79
N LYS A 32 -39.54 -23.24 28.04
CA LYS A 32 -39.15 -23.58 26.65
C LYS A 32 -39.17 -22.37 25.73
N ARG A 33 -40.17 -21.50 25.83
CA ARG A 33 -40.23 -20.25 25.05
C ARG A 33 -39.10 -19.29 25.42
N LYS A 34 -38.80 -19.14 26.70
CA LYS A 34 -37.68 -18.29 27.16
C LYS A 34 -36.33 -18.84 26.71
N ILE A 35 -36.13 -20.16 26.76
CA ILE A 35 -34.92 -20.81 26.24
C ILE A 35 -34.82 -20.59 24.73
N ALA A 36 -35.91 -20.77 23.97
CA ALA A 36 -35.90 -20.54 22.53
C ALA A 36 -35.51 -19.09 22.17
N ALA A 37 -36.08 -18.11 22.87
CA ALA A 37 -35.75 -16.69 22.68
C ALA A 37 -34.27 -16.39 23.02
N LEU A 38 -33.74 -16.93 24.12
CA LEU A 38 -32.34 -16.76 24.50
C LEU A 38 -31.38 -17.44 23.52
N VAL A 39 -31.77 -18.60 22.96
CA VAL A 39 -30.98 -19.29 21.93
C VAL A 39 -30.93 -18.44 20.65
N GLU A 40 -32.07 -17.88 20.22
CA GLU A 40 -32.13 -16.98 19.08
C GLU A 40 -31.27 -15.72 19.28
N GLU A 41 -31.33 -15.11 20.45
CA GLU A 41 -30.49 -13.96 20.81
C GLU A 41 -28.99 -14.29 20.78
N VAL A 42 -28.60 -15.44 21.33
CA VAL A 42 -27.20 -15.91 21.30
C VAL A 42 -26.73 -16.19 19.87
N GLU A 43 -27.56 -16.79 19.02
CA GLU A 43 -27.21 -17.03 17.63
C GLU A 43 -27.07 -15.74 16.83
N ASN A 44 -27.96 -14.76 17.06
CA ASN A 44 -27.84 -13.42 16.46
C ASN A 44 -26.53 -12.73 16.88
N LEU A 45 -26.20 -12.73 18.17
CA LEU A 45 -24.94 -12.17 18.69
C LEU A 45 -23.71 -12.87 18.11
N LYS A 46 -23.75 -14.20 17.93
CA LYS A 46 -22.66 -14.95 17.27
C LYS A 46 -22.51 -14.55 15.81
N GLN A 47 -23.61 -14.41 15.07
CA GLN A 47 -23.59 -13.98 13.67
C GLN A 47 -23.03 -12.57 13.54
N GLU A 48 -23.47 -11.63 14.36
CA GLU A 48 -22.94 -10.26 14.40
C GLU A 48 -21.44 -10.24 14.68
N LYS A 49 -20.99 -11.02 15.67
CA LYS A 49 -19.56 -11.16 15.99
C LYS A 49 -18.77 -11.74 14.82
N ALA A 50 -19.30 -12.75 14.13
CA ALA A 50 -18.67 -13.35 12.95
C ALA A 50 -18.58 -12.35 11.78
N ILE A 51 -19.64 -11.57 11.54
CA ILE A 51 -19.64 -10.50 10.52
C ILE A 51 -18.60 -9.44 10.86
N LYS A 52 -18.54 -8.99 12.12
CA LYS A 52 -17.54 -8.02 12.58
C LYS A 52 -16.12 -8.55 12.39
N GLN A 53 -15.86 -9.80 12.79
CA GLN A 53 -14.56 -10.44 12.59
C GLN A 53 -14.17 -10.55 11.11
N ARG A 54 -15.13 -10.87 10.23
CA ARG A 54 -14.91 -10.93 8.78
C ARG A 54 -14.59 -9.55 8.20
N LYS A 55 -15.34 -8.50 8.59
CA LYS A 55 -15.03 -7.10 8.24
C LYS A 55 -13.62 -6.71 8.70
N THR A 56 -13.28 -7.04 9.94
CA THR A 56 -11.92 -6.79 10.48
C THR A 56 -10.83 -7.46 9.67
N THR A 57 -11.03 -8.72 9.31
CA THR A 57 -10.07 -9.47 8.49
C THR A 57 -9.97 -8.87 7.09
N TYR A 58 -11.08 -8.41 6.53
CA TYR A 58 -11.12 -7.79 5.22
C TYR A 58 -10.36 -6.46 5.19
N TYR A 59 -10.69 -5.50 6.05
CA TYR A 59 -10.00 -4.19 6.05
C TYR A 59 -8.51 -4.32 6.40
N VAL A 60 -8.15 -5.18 7.35
CA VAL A 60 -6.72 -5.47 7.63
C VAL A 60 -6.03 -6.06 6.40
N SER A 61 -6.69 -6.96 5.65
CA SER A 61 -6.13 -7.52 4.42
C SER A 61 -5.95 -6.47 3.34
N GLN A 62 -6.97 -5.65 3.08
CA GLN A 62 -6.93 -4.56 2.08
C GLN A 62 -5.87 -3.51 2.44
N GLY A 63 -5.71 -3.22 3.73
CA GLY A 63 -4.71 -2.28 4.25
C GLY A 63 -3.27 -2.64 3.88
N ARG A 64 -2.96 -3.92 3.63
CA ARG A 64 -1.62 -4.40 3.26
C ARG A 64 -1.08 -3.76 1.97
N ALA A 65 -1.93 -3.15 1.14
CA ALA A 65 -1.53 -2.41 -0.06
C ALA A 65 -1.01 -1.00 0.25
N LEU A 66 -1.44 -0.38 1.36
CA LEU A 66 -1.40 1.07 1.52
C LEU A 66 0.01 1.63 1.70
N ARG A 67 0.84 1.05 2.61
CA ARG A 67 2.25 1.47 2.74
C ARG A 67 3.06 1.22 1.47
N ARG A 68 2.68 0.20 0.70
CA ARG A 68 3.40 -0.23 -0.50
C ARG A 68 3.09 0.62 -1.72
N MET A 69 1.85 1.11 -1.87
CA MET A 69 1.41 1.75 -3.13
C MET A 69 0.80 3.14 -2.95
N VAL A 70 0.36 3.51 -1.74
CA VAL A 70 -0.39 4.75 -1.50
C VAL A 70 0.43 5.73 -0.68
N VAL A 71 0.80 5.38 0.56
CA VAL A 71 1.36 6.35 1.51
C VAL A 71 2.22 5.67 2.55
N LEU A 72 3.47 6.13 2.71
CA LEU A 72 4.40 5.52 3.67
C LEU A 72 4.37 6.19 5.05
N TYR A 73 4.31 7.52 5.09
CA TYR A 73 4.46 8.30 6.34
C TYR A 73 3.19 9.00 6.80
N CYS A 74 2.37 9.49 5.86
CA CYS A 74 1.15 10.21 6.19
C CYS A 74 0.03 9.28 6.73
N PRO A 75 -0.71 9.71 7.78
CA PRO A 75 -1.96 9.10 8.26
C PRO A 75 -3.06 9.05 7.18
N LEU A 76 -3.96 8.06 7.25
CA LEU A 76 -5.06 7.97 6.27
C LEU A 76 -6.12 9.05 6.52
N GLU A 77 -6.27 9.42 7.79
CA GLU A 77 -7.15 10.46 8.30
C GLU A 77 -6.84 11.81 7.65
N ASP A 78 -5.56 12.14 7.50
CA ASP A 78 -5.13 13.40 6.87
C ASP A 78 -5.46 13.44 5.38
N LEU A 79 -5.36 12.30 4.68
CA LEU A 79 -5.79 12.19 3.28
C LEU A 79 -7.30 12.42 3.15
N VAL A 80 -8.09 11.83 4.04
CA VAL A 80 -9.55 11.99 4.08
C VAL A 80 -9.92 13.44 4.39
N ALA A 81 -9.30 14.04 5.41
CA ALA A 81 -9.57 15.40 5.84
C ALA A 81 -9.26 16.42 4.75
N GLU A 82 -8.15 16.26 4.01
CA GLU A 82 -7.83 17.14 2.88
C GLU A 82 -8.84 17.00 1.74
N ASN A 83 -9.26 15.78 1.42
CA ASN A 83 -10.28 15.58 0.39
C ASN A 83 -11.63 16.22 0.80
N ASP A 84 -12.06 16.02 2.05
CA ASP A 84 -13.28 16.64 2.58
C ASP A 84 -13.20 18.16 2.61
N ARG A 85 -12.01 18.73 2.89
CA ARG A 85 -11.76 20.17 2.83
C ARG A 85 -11.98 20.70 1.41
N ARG A 86 -11.45 20.03 0.38
CA ARG A 86 -11.64 20.44 -1.04
C ARG A 86 -13.07 20.28 -1.53
N CYS A 87 -13.82 19.30 -1.02
CA CYS A 87 -15.25 19.17 -1.31
C CYS A 87 -16.08 20.34 -0.76
N LYS A 88 -15.63 20.96 0.34
CA LYS A 88 -16.30 22.13 0.96
C LYS A 88 -15.87 23.44 0.31
N ASP A 89 -14.58 23.61 0.06
CA ASP A 89 -13.98 24.82 -0.49
C ASP A 89 -13.21 24.51 -1.78
N SER A 90 -13.93 24.56 -2.91
CA SER A 90 -13.41 24.25 -4.26
C SER A 90 -12.44 25.30 -4.81
N ASP A 91 -12.50 26.54 -4.32
CA ASP A 91 -11.71 27.66 -4.84
C ASP A 91 -10.67 28.10 -3.81
N GLY A 92 -9.39 27.98 -4.17
CA GLY A 92 -8.28 28.52 -3.39
C GLY A 92 -6.93 27.96 -3.83
N ASP A 93 -5.88 28.78 -3.70
CA ASP A 93 -4.51 28.29 -3.80
C ASP A 93 -4.26 27.23 -2.73
N HIS A 94 -3.66 26.10 -3.12
CA HIS A 94 -3.34 25.00 -2.22
C HIS A 94 -1.84 24.96 -1.94
N THR A 95 -1.48 24.69 -0.70
CA THR A 95 -0.08 24.49 -0.33
C THR A 95 0.47 23.21 -0.97
N ILE A 96 1.81 23.09 -1.03
CA ILE A 96 2.49 21.88 -1.51
C ILE A 96 2.02 20.65 -0.72
N GLU A 97 1.93 20.77 0.60
CA GLU A 97 1.47 19.70 1.48
C GLU A 97 0.03 19.27 1.20
N GLN A 98 -0.88 20.23 1.03
CA GLN A 98 -2.28 19.95 0.66
C GLN A 98 -2.39 19.23 -0.69
N ASN A 99 -1.56 19.60 -1.66
CA ASN A 99 -1.50 18.91 -2.94
C ASN A 99 -0.95 17.48 -2.81
N CYS A 100 0.07 17.26 -1.97
CA CYS A 100 0.59 15.93 -1.68
C CYS A 100 -0.47 15.02 -1.02
N LEU A 101 -1.21 15.54 -0.03
CA LEU A 101 -2.31 14.83 0.63
C LEU A 101 -3.41 14.47 -0.36
N GLN A 102 -3.82 15.41 -1.22
CA GLN A 102 -4.84 15.13 -2.24
C GLN A 102 -4.37 14.08 -3.25
N ARG A 103 -3.12 14.14 -3.73
CA ARG A 103 -2.54 13.08 -4.58
C ARG A 103 -2.59 11.72 -3.88
N GLY A 104 -2.30 11.69 -2.58
CA GLY A 104 -2.42 10.50 -1.75
C GLY A 104 -3.84 9.95 -1.67
N TYR A 105 -4.85 10.80 -1.48
CA TYR A 105 -6.26 10.39 -1.47
C TYR A 105 -6.73 9.84 -2.83
N ILE A 106 -6.31 10.48 -3.93
CA ILE A 106 -6.59 10.00 -5.28
C ILE A 106 -6.00 8.60 -5.47
N GLU A 107 -4.75 8.38 -5.04
CA GLU A 107 -4.11 7.07 -5.15
C GLU A 107 -4.72 6.02 -4.22
N LEU A 108 -5.19 6.42 -3.03
CA LEU A 108 -5.95 5.57 -2.13
C LEU A 108 -7.24 5.10 -2.80
N SER A 109 -7.96 6.00 -3.44
CA SER A 109 -9.21 5.70 -4.16
C SER A 109 -8.98 4.81 -5.37
N LYS A 110 -7.87 4.96 -6.10
CA LYS A 110 -7.49 4.05 -7.18
C LYS A 110 -7.11 2.66 -6.67
N THR A 111 -6.39 2.60 -5.54
CA THR A 111 -5.92 1.34 -4.95
C THR A 111 -7.07 0.56 -4.32
N LEU A 112 -8.01 1.25 -3.68
CA LEU A 112 -9.20 0.69 -3.06
C LEU A 112 -10.45 1.37 -3.66
N PRO A 113 -10.93 0.94 -4.85
CA PRO A 113 -12.04 1.60 -5.55
C PRO A 113 -13.35 1.72 -4.75
N TRP A 114 -13.56 0.81 -3.80
CA TRP A 114 -14.72 0.80 -2.91
C TRP A 114 -14.60 1.80 -1.75
N PHE A 115 -13.41 2.35 -1.48
CA PHE A 115 -13.11 3.10 -0.27
C PHE A 115 -13.98 4.35 -0.11
N HIS A 116 -14.08 5.18 -1.16
CA HIS A 116 -14.80 6.45 -1.09
C HIS A 116 -16.30 6.26 -0.80
N GLU A 117 -16.96 5.41 -1.58
CA GLU A 117 -18.38 5.08 -1.37
C GLU A 117 -18.60 4.44 0.01
N LYS A 118 -17.69 3.56 0.43
CA LYS A 118 -17.82 2.92 1.73
C LYS A 118 -17.68 3.92 2.86
N LEU A 119 -16.68 4.81 2.80
CA LEU A 119 -16.44 5.84 3.81
C LEU A 119 -17.68 6.75 3.96
N ALA A 120 -18.28 7.18 2.85
CA ALA A 120 -19.48 8.02 2.86
C ALA A 120 -20.72 7.34 3.47
N SER A 121 -20.77 6.00 3.50
CA SER A 121 -21.87 5.22 4.08
C SER A 121 -21.74 4.97 5.59
N LEU A 122 -20.58 5.22 6.18
CA LEU A 122 -20.27 4.90 7.57
C LEU A 122 -20.49 6.12 8.47
N ASP A 123 -20.86 5.88 9.72
CA ASP A 123 -20.78 6.92 10.74
C ASP A 123 -19.33 7.19 11.18
N PHE A 124 -19.15 8.17 12.06
CA PHE A 124 -17.83 8.57 12.54
C PHE A 124 -17.07 7.41 13.23
N GLU A 125 -17.72 6.68 14.14
CA GLU A 125 -17.06 5.61 14.90
C GLU A 125 -16.69 4.42 13.99
N GLU A 126 -17.58 4.05 13.07
CA GLU A 126 -17.34 3.00 12.09
C GLU A 126 -16.24 3.37 11.10
N SER A 127 -16.19 4.64 10.67
CA SER A 127 -15.13 5.14 9.79
C SER A 127 -13.77 5.09 10.47
N GLU A 128 -13.68 5.49 11.73
CA GLU A 128 -12.45 5.47 12.52
C GLU A 128 -11.95 4.03 12.74
N ASP A 129 -12.84 3.09 13.05
CA ASP A 129 -12.51 1.66 13.18
C ASP A 129 -11.98 1.08 11.85
N MET A 130 -12.63 1.42 10.73
CA MET A 130 -12.16 1.00 9.40
C MET A 130 -10.74 1.51 9.10
N LEU A 131 -10.49 2.81 9.34
CA LEU A 131 -9.16 3.41 9.10
C LEU A 131 -8.09 2.80 9.99
N LYS A 132 -8.38 2.54 11.28
CA LYS A 132 -7.47 1.82 12.19
C LYS A 132 -7.13 0.43 11.69
N GLN A 133 -8.09 -0.30 11.15
CA GLN A 133 -7.89 -1.65 10.62
C GLN A 133 -7.07 -1.65 9.33
N LEU A 134 -7.34 -0.71 8.42
CA LEU A 134 -6.53 -0.49 7.22
C LEU A 134 -5.08 -0.16 7.59
N LYS A 135 -4.87 0.77 8.53
CA LYS A 135 -3.55 1.13 9.04
C LYS A 135 -2.83 -0.07 9.66
N ARG A 136 -3.51 -0.88 10.47
CA ARG A 136 -2.94 -2.11 11.04
C ARG A 136 -2.44 -3.05 9.94
N GLY A 137 -3.25 -3.28 8.90
CA GLY A 137 -2.85 -4.05 7.74
C GLY A 137 -1.61 -3.51 7.05
N ALA A 138 -1.59 -2.20 6.84
CA ALA A 138 -0.50 -1.47 6.19
C ALA A 138 0.81 -1.59 6.98
N ASP A 139 0.76 -1.37 8.30
CA ASP A 139 1.92 -1.42 9.17
C ASP A 139 2.45 -2.86 9.34
N SER A 140 1.57 -3.86 9.46
CA SER A 140 1.96 -5.28 9.49
C SER A 140 2.67 -5.69 8.20
N ALA A 141 2.10 -5.32 7.03
CA ALA A 141 2.71 -5.58 5.74
C ALA A 141 4.11 -4.98 5.60
N ARG A 142 4.31 -3.76 6.10
CA ARG A 142 5.62 -3.11 6.12
C ARG A 142 6.60 -3.80 7.05
N GLY A 143 6.14 -4.26 8.21
CA GLY A 143 6.93 -5.06 9.15
C GLY A 143 7.46 -6.35 8.51
N ASP A 144 6.58 -7.10 7.84
CA ASP A 144 6.92 -8.34 7.12
C ASP A 144 8.02 -8.09 6.06
N ASP A 145 7.84 -7.04 5.24
CA ASP A 145 8.79 -6.68 4.19
C ASP A 145 10.15 -6.26 4.79
N THR A 146 10.11 -5.47 5.87
CA THR A 146 11.30 -5.00 6.58
C THR A 146 12.11 -6.18 7.13
N GLY A 147 11.45 -7.14 7.78
CA GLY A 147 12.10 -8.35 8.30
C GLY A 147 12.76 -9.14 7.18
N THR A 148 12.02 -9.38 6.10
CA THR A 148 12.50 -10.13 4.92
C THR A 148 13.71 -9.48 4.27
N LEU A 149 13.66 -8.16 4.01
CA LEU A 149 14.73 -7.46 3.31
C LEU A 149 16.00 -7.29 4.14
N LYS A 150 15.91 -7.21 5.47
CA LYS A 150 17.10 -7.18 6.34
C LYS A 150 18.03 -8.36 6.06
N GLU A 151 17.48 -9.55 5.90
CA GLU A 151 18.27 -10.76 5.65
C GLU A 151 18.73 -10.82 4.20
N LEU A 152 17.81 -10.61 3.25
CA LEU A 152 18.11 -10.73 1.82
C LEU A 152 19.15 -9.72 1.35
N VAL A 153 19.04 -8.45 1.75
CA VAL A 153 19.98 -7.40 1.32
C VAL A 153 21.39 -7.69 1.82
N ALA A 154 21.56 -8.22 3.03
CA ALA A 154 22.88 -8.64 3.49
C ALA A 154 23.46 -9.75 2.58
N SER A 155 22.66 -10.77 2.27
CA SER A 155 23.08 -11.84 1.38
C SER A 155 23.43 -11.32 -0.03
N TRP A 156 22.64 -10.42 -0.60
CA TRP A 156 22.89 -9.86 -1.93
C TRP A 156 24.14 -8.99 -1.95
N VAL A 157 24.34 -8.11 -0.95
CA VAL A 157 25.56 -7.31 -0.87
C VAL A 157 26.80 -8.21 -0.77
N ASN A 158 26.73 -9.31 -0.03
CA ASN A 158 27.84 -10.25 0.05
C ASN A 158 28.18 -10.93 -1.28
N ILE A 159 27.17 -11.23 -2.10
CA ILE A 159 27.34 -11.87 -3.41
C ILE A 159 27.85 -10.86 -4.44
N GLU A 160 27.19 -9.70 -4.52
CA GLU A 160 27.42 -8.68 -5.56
C GLU A 160 28.68 -7.87 -5.29
N CYS A 161 28.89 -7.42 -4.05
CA CYS A 161 29.98 -6.51 -3.69
C CYS A 161 31.22 -7.25 -3.17
N ARG A 162 31.09 -8.52 -2.79
CA ARG A 162 32.16 -9.36 -2.22
C ARG A 162 33.04 -8.62 -1.20
N PRO A 163 32.44 -8.07 -0.13
CA PRO A 163 33.18 -7.30 0.85
C PRO A 163 34.25 -8.17 1.55
N PRO A 164 35.34 -7.57 2.06
CA PRO A 164 36.36 -8.30 2.82
C PRO A 164 35.80 -9.05 4.04
N SER A 165 34.77 -8.48 4.68
CA SER A 165 34.03 -9.11 5.78
C SER A 165 32.57 -9.29 5.39
N PHE A 166 32.06 -10.49 5.62
CA PHE A 166 30.69 -10.87 5.27
C PHE A 166 29.69 -10.16 6.18
N LEU A 167 28.66 -9.56 5.58
CA LEU A 167 27.53 -9.01 6.31
C LEU A 167 26.69 -10.12 6.90
N ARG A 168 26.47 -10.05 8.20
CA ARG A 168 25.57 -10.94 8.90
C ARG A 168 24.12 -10.58 8.62
N ALA A 169 23.28 -11.59 8.39
CA ALA A 169 21.86 -11.40 8.14
C ALA A 169 21.09 -10.94 9.39
N ASP A 170 21.49 -11.46 10.56
CA ASP A 170 20.88 -11.23 11.87
C ASP A 170 21.40 -9.97 12.59
N ASP A 171 22.49 -9.37 12.10
CA ASP A 171 23.13 -8.23 12.74
C ASP A 171 23.29 -7.03 11.77
N LYS A 172 22.81 -5.87 12.23
CA LYS A 172 22.91 -4.60 11.50
C LYS A 172 24.03 -3.69 11.99
N HIS A 173 24.65 -3.95 13.15
CA HIS A 173 25.64 -3.05 13.73
C HIS A 173 26.86 -2.84 12.83
N HIS A 174 27.22 -3.88 12.06
CA HIS A 174 28.33 -3.85 11.09
C HIS A 174 27.89 -3.50 9.67
N ARG A 175 26.73 -2.86 9.48
CA ARG A 175 26.26 -2.32 8.19
C ARG A 175 26.44 -0.79 8.15
N GLY A 176 25.78 -0.13 7.20
CA GLY A 176 25.89 1.32 7.02
C GLY A 176 27.31 1.75 6.64
N PHE A 177 27.69 2.98 6.98
CA PHE A 177 29.00 3.56 6.63
C PHE A 177 30.19 2.89 7.34
N VAL A 178 29.95 2.08 8.37
CA VAL A 178 31.02 1.30 9.03
C VAL A 178 31.56 0.21 8.08
N ASN A 179 30.72 -0.33 7.19
CA ASN A 179 31.13 -1.31 6.19
C ASN A 179 31.34 -0.65 4.83
N ASP A 180 32.45 -0.94 4.16
CA ASP A 180 32.79 -0.28 2.89
C ASP A 180 31.80 -0.59 1.76
N ALA A 181 31.26 -1.80 1.68
CA ALA A 181 30.29 -2.15 0.64
C ALA A 181 28.94 -1.45 0.86
N CYS A 182 28.41 -1.48 2.09
CA CYS A 182 27.20 -0.72 2.43
C CYS A 182 27.42 0.79 2.28
N GLY A 183 28.58 1.30 2.72
CA GLY A 183 28.94 2.70 2.63
C GLY A 183 29.00 3.18 1.18
N LYS A 184 29.63 2.41 0.28
CA LYS A 184 29.64 2.70 -1.17
C LYS A 184 28.23 2.79 -1.74
N LEU A 185 27.36 1.85 -1.39
CA LEU A 185 25.96 1.82 -1.85
C LEU A 185 25.11 2.97 -1.29
N LEU A 186 25.40 3.42 -0.06
CA LEU A 186 24.69 4.52 0.59
C LEU A 186 25.28 5.90 0.28
N CYS A 187 26.49 5.96 -0.27
CA CYS A 187 27.19 7.20 -0.59
C CYS A 187 26.34 8.07 -1.54
N PRO A 188 26.21 9.37 -1.28
CA PRO A 188 25.67 10.33 -2.23
C PRO A 188 26.38 10.30 -3.58
N ALA A 189 25.62 10.46 -4.66
CA ALA A 189 26.09 10.37 -6.04
C ALA A 189 27.10 11.45 -6.45
N GLU A 190 27.11 12.58 -5.76
CA GLU A 190 28.08 13.66 -5.94
C GLU A 190 29.47 13.34 -5.37
N TRP A 191 29.61 12.28 -4.58
CA TRP A 191 30.86 11.93 -3.91
C TRP A 191 31.39 10.56 -4.30
N CYS A 192 32.71 10.43 -4.28
CA CYS A 192 33.43 9.20 -4.59
C CYS A 192 33.80 8.48 -3.29
N TRP A 193 33.16 7.35 -2.99
CA TRP A 193 33.40 6.58 -1.76
C TRP A 193 34.85 6.06 -1.65
N GLU A 194 35.50 5.82 -2.79
CA GLU A 194 36.88 5.38 -2.86
C GLU A 194 37.86 6.43 -2.30
N ASP A 195 37.50 7.72 -2.38
CA ASP A 195 38.27 8.82 -1.78
C ASP A 195 38.29 8.68 -0.24
N PRO A 196 39.48 8.50 0.37
CA PRO A 196 39.60 8.38 1.82
C PRO A 196 39.07 9.59 2.59
N VAL A 197 39.14 10.80 2.02
CA VAL A 197 38.65 12.03 2.67
C VAL A 197 37.13 12.03 2.73
N VAL A 198 36.47 11.67 1.63
CA VAL A 198 35.00 11.49 1.58
C VAL A 198 34.58 10.43 2.59
N ARG A 199 35.22 9.24 2.53
CA ARG A 199 34.87 8.11 3.39
C ARG A 199 35.05 8.42 4.88
N ALA A 200 36.14 9.08 5.26
CA ALA A 200 36.36 9.53 6.64
C ALA A 200 35.33 10.62 7.03
N GLY A 201 35.14 11.62 6.17
CA GLY A 201 34.22 12.73 6.41
C GLY A 201 32.77 12.30 6.63
N ILE A 202 32.28 11.30 5.87
CA ILE A 202 30.95 10.70 6.05
C ILE A 202 30.89 9.92 7.37
N ARG A 203 31.91 9.11 7.69
CA ARG A 203 31.96 8.31 8.93
C ARG A 203 31.99 9.19 10.18
N ASP A 204 32.72 10.30 10.11
CA ASP A 204 32.88 11.26 11.19
C ASP A 204 31.74 12.28 11.25
N ARG A 205 30.79 12.22 10.30
CA ARG A 205 29.63 13.13 10.18
C ARG A 205 30.03 14.60 10.14
N THR A 206 31.06 14.90 9.34
CA THR A 206 31.51 16.27 9.14
C THR A 206 30.51 17.07 8.32
N THR A 207 30.47 18.39 8.51
CA THR A 207 29.57 19.29 7.77
C THR A 207 29.89 19.39 6.27
N ALA A 208 31.10 18.97 5.85
CA ALA A 208 31.48 18.92 4.45
C ALA A 208 30.91 17.70 3.70
N PHE A 209 30.50 16.66 4.42
CA PHE A 209 30.07 15.37 3.85
C PHE A 209 28.77 14.86 4.52
N ILE A 210 27.73 15.70 4.50
CA ILE A 210 26.40 15.39 5.06
C ILE A 210 25.60 14.49 4.13
N VAL A 211 25.34 13.25 4.54
CA VAL A 211 24.44 12.35 3.80
C VAL A 211 22.98 12.66 4.14
N SER A 212 22.33 13.46 3.29
CA SER A 212 20.92 13.85 3.42
C SER A 212 20.03 13.23 2.33
N GLU A 213 18.72 13.32 2.51
CA GLU A 213 17.68 12.92 1.57
C GLU A 213 17.69 13.67 0.23
N ASN A 214 18.38 14.81 0.16
CA ASN A 214 18.48 15.65 -1.02
C ASN A 214 19.53 15.14 -2.01
N SER A 215 20.24 14.08 -1.64
CA SER A 215 21.24 13.43 -2.48
C SER A 215 20.85 11.99 -2.77
N TRP A 216 20.96 11.58 -4.04
CA TRP A 216 20.64 10.21 -4.44
C TRP A 216 21.76 9.25 -3.99
N PRO A 217 21.44 8.18 -3.24
CA PRO A 217 22.43 7.17 -2.87
C PRO A 217 22.78 6.28 -4.08
N MET A 218 24.05 5.82 -4.15
CA MET A 218 24.54 5.01 -5.29
C MET A 218 23.72 3.73 -5.55
N PHE A 219 23.11 3.12 -4.52
CA PHE A 219 22.25 1.95 -4.70
C PHE A 219 21.03 2.24 -5.57
N MET A 220 20.72 3.49 -5.90
CA MET A 220 19.65 3.81 -6.85
C MET A 220 20.08 3.73 -8.31
N TYR A 221 21.38 3.82 -8.59
CA TYR A 221 21.89 3.88 -9.95
C TYR A 221 22.23 2.50 -10.52
N GLU A 222 21.98 2.32 -11.81
CA GLU A 222 22.47 1.21 -12.61
C GLU A 222 23.98 1.03 -12.40
N ASN A 223 24.42 -0.21 -12.18
CA ASN A 223 25.80 -0.56 -11.85
C ASN A 223 26.41 0.15 -10.63
N TYR A 224 25.59 0.85 -9.84
CA TYR A 224 26.04 1.68 -8.72
C TYR A 224 27.02 2.77 -9.17
N GLU A 225 26.75 3.39 -10.34
CA GLU A 225 27.54 4.48 -10.93
C GLU A 225 26.64 5.62 -11.41
N ALA A 226 26.97 6.85 -11.04
CA ALA A 226 26.24 8.05 -11.43
C ALA A 226 27.04 8.82 -12.50
N ASP A 227 26.35 9.29 -13.54
CA ASP A 227 26.94 10.14 -14.57
C ASP A 227 26.80 11.61 -14.12
N ALA A 228 27.92 12.23 -13.71
CA ALA A 228 27.93 13.62 -13.23
C ALA A 228 27.45 14.63 -14.29
N LYS A 229 27.46 14.28 -15.58
CA LYS A 229 26.92 15.13 -16.66
C LYS A 229 25.44 14.87 -16.95
N ASN A 230 24.91 13.75 -16.46
CA ASN A 230 23.53 13.34 -16.65
C ASN A 230 23.05 12.46 -15.48
N LEU A 231 22.69 13.08 -14.36
CA LEU A 231 22.27 12.38 -13.14
C LEU A 231 20.99 11.53 -13.30
N GLU A 232 20.20 11.75 -14.36
CA GLU A 232 19.03 10.89 -14.62
C GLU A 232 19.43 9.55 -15.26
N ARG A 233 20.64 9.46 -15.82
CA ARG A 233 21.14 8.24 -16.47
C ARG A 233 21.36 7.15 -15.43
N GLY A 234 20.67 6.02 -15.62
CA GLY A 234 20.77 4.86 -14.74
C GLY A 234 20.03 5.01 -13.41
N LEU A 235 19.49 6.19 -13.09
CA LEU A 235 18.73 6.43 -11.87
C LEU A 235 17.51 5.50 -11.78
N PHE A 236 17.27 4.95 -10.59
CA PHE A 236 16.24 3.95 -10.29
C PHE A 236 16.37 2.61 -11.05
N LYS A 237 17.56 2.26 -11.56
CA LYS A 237 17.76 1.02 -12.34
C LYS A 237 18.79 0.06 -11.75
N SER A 238 19.23 0.30 -10.52
CA SER A 238 20.18 -0.63 -9.89
C SER A 238 19.60 -2.04 -9.75
N LYS A 239 20.49 -3.04 -9.85
CA LYS A 239 20.14 -4.44 -9.62
C LYS A 239 19.56 -4.63 -8.22
N LEU A 240 20.19 -4.07 -7.19
CA LEU A 240 19.74 -4.18 -5.80
C LEU A 240 18.31 -3.64 -5.61
N LEU A 241 17.98 -2.51 -6.26
CA LEU A 241 16.64 -1.92 -6.21
C LEU A 241 15.59 -2.85 -6.83
N VAL A 242 15.89 -3.44 -7.99
CA VAL A 242 15.00 -4.41 -8.65
C VAL A 242 14.83 -5.68 -7.83
N MET A 243 15.91 -6.21 -7.24
CA MET A 243 15.85 -7.39 -6.36
C MET A 243 14.96 -7.13 -5.14
N GLY A 244 15.15 -6.01 -4.46
CA GLY A 244 14.34 -5.64 -3.29
C GLY A 244 12.87 -5.43 -3.65
N PHE A 245 12.60 -4.78 -4.78
CA PHE A 245 11.24 -4.63 -5.30
C PHE A 245 10.57 -5.99 -5.55
N LYS A 246 11.25 -6.92 -6.25
CA LYS A 246 10.72 -8.25 -6.52
C LYS A 246 10.49 -9.04 -5.22
N ALA A 247 11.38 -8.94 -4.23
CA ALA A 247 11.17 -9.59 -2.94
C ALA A 247 9.91 -9.07 -2.21
N ILE A 248 9.63 -7.77 -2.27
CA ILE A 248 8.43 -7.16 -1.67
C ILE A 248 7.15 -7.56 -2.43
N PHE A 249 7.14 -7.37 -3.75
CA PHE A 249 5.91 -7.39 -4.55
C PHE A 249 5.67 -8.71 -5.26
N THR A 250 6.66 -9.59 -5.38
CA THR A 250 6.49 -10.88 -6.05
C THR A 250 6.79 -12.02 -5.09
N SER A 251 8.05 -12.45 -5.02
CA SER A 251 8.54 -13.38 -4.00
C SER A 251 10.04 -13.19 -3.78
N PRO A 252 10.57 -13.54 -2.58
CA PRO A 252 12.01 -13.58 -2.32
C PRO A 252 12.80 -14.40 -3.35
N SER A 253 12.26 -15.52 -3.81
CA SER A 253 12.93 -16.40 -4.78
C SER A 253 13.13 -15.72 -6.14
N SER A 254 12.15 -14.93 -6.59
CA SER A 254 12.21 -14.23 -7.88
C SER A 254 13.24 -13.10 -7.90
N ALA A 255 13.67 -12.61 -6.73
CA ALA A 255 14.70 -11.59 -6.64
C ALA A 255 16.06 -12.09 -7.16
N ASN A 256 16.32 -13.40 -7.13
CA ASN A 256 17.56 -13.98 -7.64
C ASN A 256 17.54 -14.17 -9.18
N GLU A 257 16.46 -13.79 -9.86
CA GLU A 257 16.28 -13.95 -11.31
C GLU A 257 16.52 -12.63 -12.08
N VAL A 258 17.25 -11.68 -11.49
CA VAL A 258 17.48 -10.34 -12.06
C VAL A 258 18.67 -10.32 -13.04
N ASP A 259 19.52 -11.35 -13.03
CA ASP A 259 20.64 -11.52 -13.97
C ASP A 259 20.13 -11.93 -15.36
N GLY A 260 19.64 -10.93 -16.08
CA GLY A 260 19.26 -11.01 -17.48
C GLY A 260 19.19 -9.60 -18.07
N ASP A 261 20.11 -9.29 -18.97
CA ASP A 261 20.00 -8.14 -19.88
C ASP A 261 18.82 -8.27 -20.84
N GLY A 262 18.15 -9.43 -20.83
CA GLY A 262 16.89 -9.69 -21.47
C GLY A 262 15.86 -8.63 -21.13
N ASP A 263 15.49 -7.93 -22.18
CA ASP A 263 14.21 -7.38 -22.58
C ASP A 263 12.90 -8.07 -22.08
N GLY A 264 12.98 -9.03 -21.14
CA GLY A 264 11.90 -9.83 -20.56
C GLY A 264 11.86 -11.27 -21.08
N ILE A 265 12.73 -11.66 -22.02
CA ILE A 265 12.76 -13.02 -22.60
C ILE A 265 13.14 -14.08 -21.56
N ASP A 266 14.15 -13.82 -20.71
CA ASP A 266 14.64 -14.79 -19.71
C ASP A 266 13.57 -15.13 -18.65
N ILE A 267 12.70 -14.16 -18.33
CA ILE A 267 11.56 -14.34 -17.41
C ILE A 267 10.53 -15.31 -18.01
N ILE A 268 10.30 -15.29 -19.33
CA ILE A 268 9.36 -16.18 -20.03
C ILE A 268 9.87 -17.62 -20.00
N GLU A 269 11.16 -17.83 -20.23
CA GLU A 269 11.76 -19.15 -20.18
C GLU A 269 11.76 -19.73 -18.76
N ASN A 270 12.03 -18.89 -17.76
CA ASN A 270 12.02 -19.29 -16.35
C ASN A 270 10.61 -19.56 -15.81
N HIS A 271 9.60 -18.76 -16.16
CA HIS A 271 8.19 -19.06 -15.83
C HIS A 271 7.75 -20.41 -16.46
N ARG A 272 8.21 -20.72 -17.68
CA ARG A 272 7.95 -22.04 -18.31
C ARG A 272 8.67 -23.17 -17.55
N ARG A 273 9.91 -22.97 -17.10
CA ARG A 273 10.66 -23.95 -16.30
C ARG A 273 10.04 -24.19 -14.92
N ALA A 274 9.59 -23.13 -14.23
CA ALA A 274 8.90 -23.23 -12.95
C ALA A 274 7.56 -23.98 -13.08
N ARG A 275 6.79 -23.69 -14.13
CA ARG A 275 5.51 -24.36 -14.43
C ARG A 275 5.68 -25.84 -14.77
N ARG A 276 6.77 -26.21 -15.48
CA ARG A 276 7.14 -27.61 -15.76
C ARG A 276 7.59 -28.39 -14.53
N ARG A 277 8.05 -27.72 -13.46
CA ARG A 277 8.43 -28.36 -12.19
C ARG A 277 7.26 -28.52 -11.22
N SER A 278 6.11 -27.89 -11.49
CA SER A 278 5.00 -27.79 -10.56
C SER A 278 3.70 -28.38 -11.11
N ASP A 279 3.69 -29.66 -11.50
CA ASP A 279 2.43 -30.32 -11.88
C ASP A 279 1.50 -30.57 -10.67
N HIS A 280 1.97 -30.34 -9.42
CA HIS A 280 1.15 -30.53 -8.21
C HIS A 280 1.27 -29.44 -7.13
N ALA A 281 2.00 -28.34 -7.34
CA ALA A 281 2.09 -27.28 -6.35
C ALA A 281 1.07 -26.18 -6.66
N LYS A 282 0.14 -25.91 -5.72
CA LYS A 282 -0.75 -24.73 -5.76
C LYS A 282 0.10 -23.50 -6.06
N VAL A 283 -0.15 -22.83 -7.19
CA VAL A 283 0.52 -21.58 -7.57
C VAL A 283 0.33 -20.60 -6.41
N LYS A 284 1.39 -20.30 -5.65
CA LYS A 284 1.33 -19.25 -4.63
C LYS A 284 1.07 -17.93 -5.35
N THR A 285 -0.09 -17.33 -5.11
CA THR A 285 -0.41 -15.99 -5.58
C THR A 285 0.65 -15.02 -5.05
N CYS A 286 1.32 -14.29 -5.94
CA CYS A 286 2.36 -13.34 -5.55
C CYS A 286 1.74 -12.11 -4.85
N VAL A 287 2.55 -11.37 -4.07
CA VAL A 287 2.06 -10.22 -3.29
C VAL A 287 1.34 -9.19 -4.16
N ALA A 288 1.87 -8.90 -5.35
CA ALA A 288 1.29 -7.99 -6.33
C ALA A 288 -0.13 -8.40 -6.70
N SER A 289 -0.37 -9.70 -6.94
CA SER A 289 -1.72 -10.20 -7.24
C SER A 289 -2.65 -10.09 -6.04
N ILE A 290 -2.16 -10.33 -4.82
CA ILE A 290 -2.93 -10.18 -3.57
C ILE A 290 -3.39 -8.73 -3.37
N ILE A 291 -2.52 -7.75 -3.67
CA ILE A 291 -2.82 -6.32 -3.49
C ILE A 291 -3.38 -5.66 -4.76
N GLY A 292 -3.68 -6.41 -5.81
CA GLY A 292 -4.24 -5.89 -7.06
C GLY A 292 -3.27 -5.08 -7.93
N MET A 293 -1.97 -5.17 -7.69
CA MET A 293 -0.93 -4.49 -8.45
C MET A 293 -0.71 -5.16 -9.80
N ARG A 294 -1.05 -4.44 -10.88
CA ARG A 294 -0.88 -4.89 -12.27
C ARG A 294 0.37 -4.32 -12.94
N LYS A 295 0.71 -3.07 -12.62
CA LYS A 295 1.87 -2.34 -13.14
C LYS A 295 2.69 -1.76 -12.00
N VAL A 296 3.97 -1.50 -12.25
CA VAL A 296 4.81 -0.81 -11.26
C VAL A 296 4.36 0.63 -11.15
N THR A 297 4.23 1.12 -9.92
CA THR A 297 3.83 2.50 -9.62
C THR A 297 5.00 3.29 -9.03
N PRO A 298 5.01 4.62 -9.18
CA PRO A 298 5.99 5.51 -8.56
C PRO A 298 6.19 5.25 -7.06
N ARG A 299 5.09 5.23 -6.31
CA ARG A 299 5.09 5.07 -4.85
C ARG A 299 5.60 3.69 -4.40
N ALA A 300 5.42 2.66 -5.22
CA ALA A 300 6.00 1.33 -4.97
C ALA A 300 7.53 1.32 -5.12
N ILE A 301 8.08 2.06 -6.09
CA ILE A 301 9.53 2.24 -6.24
C ILE A 301 10.07 3.01 -5.04
N ALA A 302 9.42 4.11 -4.65
CA ALA A 302 9.79 4.90 -3.48
C ALA A 302 9.80 4.04 -2.19
N TYR A 303 8.75 3.24 -1.99
CA TYR A 303 8.67 2.30 -0.87
C TYR A 303 9.84 1.31 -0.86
N ALA A 304 10.14 0.68 -2.00
CA ALA A 304 11.26 -0.26 -2.11
C ALA A 304 12.61 0.42 -1.83
N ALA A 305 12.81 1.65 -2.32
CA ALA A 305 14.02 2.42 -2.06
C ALA A 305 14.22 2.72 -0.57
N CYS A 306 13.17 3.17 0.14
CA CYS A 306 13.22 3.38 1.59
C CYS A 306 13.56 2.07 2.33
N GLN A 307 12.94 0.96 1.93
CA GLN A 307 13.18 -0.34 2.55
C GLN A 307 14.62 -0.84 2.35
N ILE A 308 15.18 -0.67 1.15
CA ILE A 308 16.56 -1.06 0.84
C ILE A 308 17.56 -0.17 1.57
N ARG A 309 17.38 1.15 1.54
CA ARG A 309 18.22 2.07 2.32
C ARG A 309 18.23 1.68 3.79
N PHE A 310 17.03 1.41 4.34
CA PHE A 310 16.92 0.93 5.71
C PHE A 310 17.70 -0.37 5.90
N ALA A 311 17.54 -1.39 5.06
CA ALA A 311 18.26 -2.66 5.16
C ALA A 311 19.80 -2.52 5.07
N LEU A 312 20.30 -1.56 4.27
CA LEU A 312 21.72 -1.23 4.13
C LEU A 312 22.29 -0.44 5.33
N SER A 313 21.46 0.37 6.00
CA SER A 313 21.87 1.14 7.17
C SER A 313 22.19 0.26 8.39
N ASN A 314 22.81 0.85 9.42
CA ASN A 314 23.04 0.18 10.70
C ASN A 314 21.91 0.37 11.72
N ILE A 315 20.82 1.07 11.37
CA ILE A 315 19.70 1.31 12.29
C ILE A 315 18.92 0.01 12.52
N THR A 316 18.63 -0.35 13.77
CA THR A 316 17.90 -1.60 14.08
C THR A 316 16.37 -1.46 13.98
N SER A 317 15.83 -0.27 14.24
CA SER A 317 14.40 0.06 14.22
C SER A 317 14.05 1.13 13.19
N TRP A 318 12.86 1.02 12.57
CA TRP A 318 12.39 2.01 11.61
C TRP A 318 12.07 3.33 12.30
N ARG A 319 12.57 4.44 11.76
CA ARG A 319 12.35 5.82 12.23
C ARG A 319 12.32 6.76 11.03
N THR A 320 11.63 7.89 11.17
CA THR A 320 11.55 8.89 10.09
C THR A 320 12.90 9.56 9.85
N VAL A 321 13.60 9.93 10.91
CA VAL A 321 14.91 10.61 10.83
C VAL A 321 16.02 9.69 11.32
N ASP A 322 17.08 9.58 10.52
CA ASP A 322 18.30 8.81 10.78
C ASP A 322 19.55 9.68 10.69
N GLY A 323 19.94 10.28 11.81
CA GLY A 323 20.99 11.30 11.78
C GLY A 323 20.51 12.50 10.95
N ASP A 324 21.23 12.81 9.90
CA ASP A 324 20.94 13.94 8.99
C ASP A 324 20.06 13.53 7.79
N PHE A 325 19.53 12.30 7.78
CA PHE A 325 18.72 11.78 6.69
C PHE A 325 17.25 11.62 7.10
N ASP A 326 16.34 12.29 6.40
CA ASP A 326 14.90 12.16 6.58
C ASP A 326 14.29 11.22 5.52
N TYR A 327 13.75 10.08 5.97
CA TYR A 327 13.13 9.12 5.05
C TYR A 327 11.79 9.59 4.48
N GLN A 328 11.05 10.45 5.16
CA GLN A 328 9.80 10.99 4.64
C GLN A 328 10.09 11.94 3.49
N LEU A 329 11.08 12.82 3.64
CA LEU A 329 11.52 13.68 2.56
C LEU A 329 12.18 12.88 1.43
N PHE A 330 12.97 11.85 1.72
CA PHE A 330 13.50 10.95 0.68
C PHE A 330 12.38 10.26 -0.12
N TRP A 331 11.33 9.78 0.56
CA TRP A 331 10.16 9.21 -0.10
C TRP A 331 9.45 10.26 -0.98
N ASN A 332 9.26 11.48 -0.48
CA ASN A 332 8.68 12.59 -1.24
C ASN A 332 9.51 12.92 -2.48
N ASN A 333 10.84 13.08 -2.34
CA ASN A 333 11.75 13.36 -3.45
C ASN A 333 11.62 12.33 -4.58
N ILE A 334 11.47 11.04 -4.24
CA ILE A 334 11.24 9.99 -5.24
C ILE A 334 9.86 10.13 -5.86
N VAL A 335 8.81 10.30 -5.05
CA VAL A 335 7.44 10.43 -5.56
C VAL A 335 7.31 11.64 -6.48
N ASP A 336 7.86 12.79 -6.11
CA ASP A 336 7.80 14.03 -6.89
C ASP A 336 8.58 13.89 -8.21
N PHE A 337 9.73 13.19 -8.22
CA PHE A 337 10.45 12.87 -9.48
C PHE A 337 9.54 12.18 -10.51
N PHE A 338 8.64 11.29 -10.05
CA PHE A 338 7.75 10.53 -10.93
C PHE A 338 6.39 11.22 -11.17
N GLU A 339 5.80 11.83 -10.14
CA GLU A 339 4.42 12.35 -10.17
C GLU A 339 4.33 13.84 -10.54
N ASP A 340 5.44 14.60 -10.42
CA ASP A 340 5.51 16.02 -10.76
C ASP A 340 6.67 16.34 -11.73
N PRO A 341 6.72 15.70 -12.93
CA PRO A 341 7.77 15.98 -13.89
C PRO A 341 7.63 17.41 -14.45
N PRO A 342 8.75 18.16 -14.64
CA PRO A 342 8.73 19.57 -15.01
C PRO A 342 8.18 19.88 -16.41
N GLY A 343 7.89 18.86 -17.22
CA GLY A 343 7.31 19.05 -18.55
C GLY A 343 7.19 17.75 -19.35
N PRO A 344 6.66 17.83 -20.58
CA PRO A 344 6.33 16.66 -21.40
C PRO A 344 7.51 15.74 -21.69
N ALA A 345 8.72 16.31 -21.89
CA ALA A 345 9.92 15.53 -22.16
C ALA A 345 10.36 14.70 -20.94
N ALA A 346 10.23 15.24 -19.72
CA ALA A 346 10.52 14.52 -18.49
C ALA A 346 9.45 13.45 -18.22
N LEU A 347 8.18 13.78 -18.43
CA LEU A 347 7.06 12.83 -18.32
C LEU A 347 7.25 11.62 -19.26
N ALA A 348 7.71 11.84 -20.50
CA ALA A 348 8.00 10.75 -21.43
C ALA A 348 9.12 9.81 -20.93
N ARG A 349 10.15 10.35 -20.28
CA ARG A 349 11.23 9.54 -19.68
C ARG A 349 10.74 8.77 -18.45
N VAL A 350 9.94 9.40 -17.60
CA VAL A 350 9.26 8.76 -16.48
C VAL A 350 8.39 7.59 -16.94
N ASN A 351 7.55 7.77 -17.96
CA ASN A 351 6.71 6.71 -18.50
C ASN A 351 7.55 5.54 -19.03
N LYS A 352 8.62 5.83 -19.79
CA LYS A 352 9.55 4.81 -20.28
C LYS A 352 10.24 4.06 -19.14
N LEU A 353 10.56 4.74 -18.03
CA LEU A 353 11.13 4.12 -16.84
C LEU A 353 10.12 3.20 -16.14
N LEU A 354 8.88 3.62 -15.95
CA LEU A 354 7.81 2.79 -15.37
C LEU A 354 7.47 1.57 -16.24
N GLU A 355 7.51 1.72 -17.57
CA GLU A 355 7.38 0.61 -18.51
C GLU A 355 8.54 -0.37 -18.43
N TRP A 356 9.77 0.13 -18.29
CA TRP A 356 10.95 -0.71 -18.07
C TRP A 356 10.79 -1.52 -16.77
N TRP A 357 10.38 -0.86 -15.68
CA TRP A 357 10.12 -1.50 -14.39
C TRP A 357 9.02 -2.56 -14.49
N THR A 358 7.89 -2.23 -15.10
CA THR A 358 6.77 -3.16 -15.29
C THR A 358 7.21 -4.40 -16.08
N ARG A 359 8.02 -4.23 -17.13
CA ARG A 359 8.57 -5.36 -17.89
C ARG A 359 9.57 -6.18 -17.08
N LYS A 360 10.46 -5.55 -16.29
CA LYS A 360 11.43 -6.26 -15.45
C LYS A 360 10.79 -7.04 -14.31
N VAL A 361 9.69 -6.55 -13.76
CA VAL A 361 8.99 -7.21 -12.64
C VAL A 361 8.02 -8.29 -13.13
N PHE A 362 7.16 -7.96 -14.10
CA PHE A 362 6.04 -8.80 -14.53
C PHE A 362 6.24 -9.50 -15.89
N GLY A 363 7.31 -9.20 -16.62
CA GLY A 363 7.57 -9.73 -17.96
C GLY A 363 6.73 -9.06 -19.06
N ARG A 364 6.86 -9.57 -20.30
CA ARG A 364 6.17 -9.03 -21.50
C ARG A 364 4.73 -9.48 -21.69
N ASN A 365 4.28 -10.51 -20.98
CA ASN A 365 2.92 -11.05 -21.12
C ASN A 365 1.87 -10.25 -20.33
N HIS A 366 2.23 -9.08 -19.83
CA HIS A 366 1.27 -8.18 -19.20
C HIS A 366 0.43 -7.52 -20.30
N ARG A 367 -0.88 -7.73 -20.27
CA ARG A 367 -1.82 -7.04 -21.14
C ARG A 367 -1.72 -5.55 -20.84
N GLN A 368 -1.21 -4.76 -21.80
CA GLN A 368 -1.22 -3.31 -21.67
C GLN A 368 -2.67 -2.82 -21.61
N ASP A 369 -2.96 -1.93 -20.67
CA ASP A 369 -4.22 -1.19 -20.67
C ASP A 369 -4.22 -0.29 -21.92
N LEU A 370 -5.16 -0.53 -22.83
CA LEU A 370 -5.33 0.31 -24.01
C LEU A 370 -5.90 1.66 -23.54
N THR A 371 -5.35 2.77 -24.06
CA THR A 371 -5.92 4.09 -23.77
C THR A 371 -7.31 4.19 -24.37
N PRO A 372 -8.21 5.02 -23.82
CA PRO A 372 -9.54 5.24 -24.40
C PRO A 372 -9.47 5.63 -25.89
N ASP A 373 -8.48 6.44 -26.26
CA ASP A 373 -8.22 6.85 -27.65
C ASP A 373 -7.87 5.65 -28.56
N VAL A 374 -6.94 4.80 -28.13
CA VAL A 374 -6.59 3.57 -28.87
C VAL A 374 -7.80 2.63 -28.93
N ILE A 375 -8.56 2.49 -27.84
CA ILE A 375 -9.78 1.68 -27.79
C ILE A 375 -10.79 2.15 -28.84
N LEU A 376 -11.01 3.46 -28.99
CA LEU A 376 -11.94 4.03 -29.99
C LEU A 376 -11.55 3.65 -31.42
N HIS A 377 -10.25 3.64 -31.73
CA HIS A 377 -9.74 3.38 -33.08
C HIS A 377 -9.47 1.89 -33.39
N ILE A 378 -9.70 0.99 -32.44
CA ILE A 378 -9.58 -0.45 -32.69
C ILE A 378 -10.80 -0.98 -33.46
N SER A 379 -10.54 -1.97 -34.32
CA SER A 379 -11.51 -2.56 -35.26
C SER A 379 -12.86 -2.94 -34.63
N VAL A 380 -12.87 -3.40 -33.38
CA VAL A 380 -14.11 -3.77 -32.67
C VAL A 380 -15.02 -2.55 -32.47
N ASN A 381 -14.49 -1.44 -31.99
CA ASN A 381 -15.28 -0.22 -31.77
C ASN A 381 -15.57 0.49 -33.08
N SER A 382 -14.61 0.52 -34.01
CA SER A 382 -14.85 1.07 -35.34
C SER A 382 -16.00 0.34 -36.06
N LEU A 383 -16.07 -0.99 -35.96
CA LEU A 383 -17.19 -1.78 -36.52
C LEU A 383 -18.51 -1.51 -35.81
N ALA A 384 -18.50 -1.35 -34.48
CA ALA A 384 -19.71 -1.01 -33.72
C ALA A 384 -20.27 0.34 -34.16
N SER A 385 -19.41 1.37 -34.32
CA SER A 385 -19.80 2.68 -34.84
C SER A 385 -20.31 2.61 -36.28
N GLN A 386 -19.66 1.83 -37.15
CA GLN A 386 -20.13 1.64 -38.53
C GLN A 386 -21.53 1.01 -38.59
N ARG A 387 -21.80 0.01 -37.75
CA ARG A 387 -23.12 -0.62 -37.67
C ARG A 387 -24.19 0.36 -37.20
N GLN A 388 -23.90 1.11 -36.13
CA GLN A 388 -24.82 2.15 -35.66
C GLN A 388 -25.14 3.18 -36.75
N GLN A 389 -24.14 3.65 -37.48
CA GLN A 389 -24.34 4.59 -38.60
C GLN A 389 -25.20 4.00 -39.73
N MET A 390 -25.05 2.71 -40.03
CA MET A 390 -25.89 2.03 -41.01
C MET A 390 -27.35 1.91 -40.53
N GLU A 391 -27.57 1.61 -39.24
CA GLU A 391 -28.89 1.59 -38.63
C GLU A 391 -29.55 2.98 -38.65
N ASP A 392 -28.82 4.02 -38.24
CA ASP A 392 -29.31 5.41 -38.21
C ASP A 392 -29.67 5.89 -39.62
N ALA A 393 -28.81 5.62 -40.61
CA ALA A 393 -29.07 5.94 -42.01
C ALA A 393 -30.27 5.18 -42.57
N ALA A 394 -30.48 3.92 -42.17
CA ALA A 394 -31.66 3.15 -42.56
C ALA A 394 -32.96 3.69 -41.94
N PHE A 395 -32.87 4.30 -40.75
CA PHE A 395 -33.98 4.97 -40.08
C PHE A 395 -34.35 6.30 -40.75
N ASP A 396 -33.36 7.09 -41.15
CA ASP A 396 -33.56 8.39 -41.82
C ASP A 396 -33.99 8.26 -43.30
N SER A 397 -33.92 7.04 -43.85
CA SER A 397 -34.30 6.73 -45.23
C SER A 397 -35.77 6.28 -45.39
N ASN A 398 -36.51 6.14 -44.29
CA ASN A 398 -37.96 5.83 -44.24
C ASN A 398 -38.75 7.07 -43.83
#